data_AF-A0A1X1FB96-F1
#
_entry.id   AF-A0A1X1FB96-F1
#
_cell.length_a   1.000
_cell.length_b   1.000
_cell.length_c   1.000
_cell.angle_alpha   90.00
_cell.angle_beta   90.00
_cell.angle_gamma   90.00
#
_symmetry.space_group_name_H-M   'P 1'
#
loop_
_entity.id
_entity.type
_entity.pdbx_description
1 polymer ?
#
loop_
_entity_poly.entity_id
_entity_poly.type
_entity_poly.pdbx_seq_one_letter_code
_entity_poly.pdbx_strand_id
1 'polypeptide(L)'
;MKMRGAVALSGTLGYELDAAQLSDADKQAVKRQVAFYKQHRELVQYRTFYRLESPFESNTVAWMFVSPDQKEALLFTFVILGAVQPEPHITKLAGLDPQQTYVETDTNKMYGGDELMQLGLYTTPVQTSDFTAQVHYFKAKD
;
A
#
# COMPACT_ATOMS: atom_id res chain seq x y z
N MET A 1 9.05 3.52 12.18
CA MET A 1 8.61 4.53 11.19
C MET A 1 7.65 4.03 10.10
N LYS A 2 7.50 2.71 9.87
CA LYS A 2 6.76 2.18 8.71
C LYS A 2 5.28 2.61 8.64
N MET A 3 4.52 2.40 9.73
CA MET A 3 3.08 2.75 9.80
C MET A 3 2.81 4.23 9.50
N ARG A 4 3.44 5.14 10.26
CA ARG A 4 3.30 6.59 10.04
C ARG A 4 3.64 7.00 8.61
N GLY A 5 4.72 6.45 8.07
CA GLY A 5 5.13 6.69 6.68
C GLY A 5 4.07 6.25 5.68
N ALA A 6 3.56 5.02 5.78
CA ALA A 6 2.55 4.51 4.86
C ALA A 6 1.25 5.33 4.88
N VAL A 7 0.75 5.71 6.06
CA VAL A 7 -0.44 6.57 6.17
C VAL A 7 -0.21 7.98 5.61
N ALA A 8 0.96 8.57 5.86
CA ALA A 8 1.28 9.90 5.34
C ALA A 8 1.56 9.89 3.82
N LEU A 9 2.11 8.78 3.30
CA LEU A 9 2.38 8.56 1.88
C LEU A 9 1.10 8.51 1.04
N SER A 10 -0.05 8.16 1.63
CA SER A 10 -1.35 8.14 0.94
C SER A 10 -2.08 9.50 0.92
N GLY A 11 -1.36 10.58 1.19
CA GLY A 11 -1.87 11.96 1.07
C GLY A 11 -0.78 12.90 0.55
N THR A 12 -0.73 14.12 1.11
CA THR A 12 0.39 15.04 0.90
C THR A 12 1.47 14.74 1.94
N LEU A 13 2.52 14.00 1.56
CA LEU A 13 3.58 13.60 2.50
C LEU A 13 4.28 14.83 3.09
N GLY A 14 4.37 14.85 4.42
CA GLY A 14 5.16 15.82 5.18
C GLY A 14 5.83 15.17 6.39
N TYR A 15 6.83 15.85 6.94
CA TYR A 15 7.47 15.49 8.20
C TYR A 15 7.38 16.67 9.16
N GLU A 16 6.89 16.41 10.36
CA GLU A 16 6.74 17.41 11.41
C GLU A 16 7.33 16.84 12.70
N LEU A 17 8.66 16.89 12.79
CA LEU A 17 9.46 16.40 13.91
C LEU A 17 10.84 17.09 13.90
N ASP A 18 11.59 16.99 15.00
CA ASP A 18 12.99 17.44 15.04
C ASP A 18 13.91 16.43 14.33
N ALA A 19 14.38 16.80 13.14
CA ALA A 19 15.25 15.95 12.32
C ALA A 19 16.63 15.69 12.95
N ALA A 20 17.09 16.55 13.87
CA ALA A 20 18.36 16.36 14.57
C ALA A 20 18.32 15.17 15.54
N GLN A 21 17.13 14.83 16.05
CA GLN A 21 16.91 13.74 17.00
C GLN A 21 16.69 12.37 16.34
N LEU A 22 16.64 12.31 15.00
CA LEU A 22 16.44 11.04 14.32
C LEU A 22 17.67 10.13 14.45
N SER A 23 17.41 8.87 14.81
CA SER A 23 18.40 7.80 14.67
C SER A 23 18.83 7.66 13.21
N ASP A 24 20.02 7.10 12.97
CA ASP A 24 20.48 6.87 11.59
C ASP A 24 19.55 5.92 10.83
N ALA A 25 18.97 4.93 11.51
CA ALA A 25 17.97 4.04 10.93
C ALA A 25 16.72 4.80 10.46
N ASP A 26 16.22 5.74 11.27
CA ASP A 26 15.07 6.56 10.92
C ASP A 26 15.39 7.58 9.82
N LYS A 27 16.57 8.19 9.82
CA LYS A 27 17.04 9.05 8.71
C LYS A 27 17.04 8.29 7.38
N GLN A 28 17.51 7.04 7.39
CA GLN A 28 17.47 6.19 6.20
C GLN A 28 16.04 5.82 5.79
N ALA A 29 15.15 5.58 6.75
CA ALA A 29 13.73 5.35 6.47
C ALA A 29 13.08 6.58 5.82
N VAL A 30 13.33 7.79 6.34
CA VAL A 30 12.86 9.06 5.77
C VAL A 30 13.37 9.24 4.35
N LYS A 31 14.66 9.00 4.08
CA LYS A 31 15.22 9.07 2.72
C LYS A 31 14.50 8.16 1.74
N ARG A 32 14.26 6.90 2.13
CA ARG A 32 13.51 5.93 1.29
C ARG A 32 12.07 6.37 1.06
N GLN A 33 11.38 6.84 2.10
CA GLN A 33 10.01 7.34 2.00
C GLN A 33 9.90 8.55 1.07
N VAL A 34 10.82 9.52 1.16
CA VAL A 34 10.85 10.69 0.27
C VAL A 34 11.10 10.28 -1.18
N ALA A 35 12.03 9.35 -1.43
CA ALA A 35 12.31 8.85 -2.78
C ALA A 35 11.08 8.15 -3.37
N PHE A 36 10.48 7.23 -2.61
CA PHE A 36 9.26 6.52 -2.99
C PHE A 36 8.11 7.50 -3.27
N TYR A 37 7.89 8.47 -2.38
CA TYR A 37 6.84 9.47 -2.59
C TYR A 37 7.07 10.28 -3.86
N LYS A 38 8.30 10.74 -4.13
CA LYS A 38 8.59 11.49 -5.35
C LYS A 38 8.32 10.69 -6.61
N GLN A 39 8.57 9.38 -6.57
CA GLN A 39 8.28 8.46 -7.67
C GLN A 39 6.77 8.28 -7.90
N HIS A 40 5.97 8.18 -6.83
CA HIS A 40 4.55 7.82 -6.93
C HIS A 40 3.55 8.96 -6.61
N ARG A 41 4.02 10.17 -6.29
CA ARG A 41 3.15 11.28 -5.83
C ARG A 41 2.07 11.65 -6.83
N GLU A 42 2.33 11.51 -8.13
CA GLU A 42 1.33 11.84 -9.14
C GLU A 42 0.14 10.87 -9.08
N LEU A 43 0.43 9.58 -8.85
CA LEU A 43 -0.57 8.53 -8.62
C LEU A 43 -1.40 8.84 -7.36
N VAL A 44 -0.74 9.17 -6.25
CA VAL A 44 -1.40 9.46 -4.96
C VAL A 44 -2.23 10.74 -4.99
N GLN A 45 -1.68 11.84 -5.53
CA GLN A 45 -2.29 13.16 -5.37
C GLN A 45 -3.44 13.42 -6.36
N TYR A 46 -3.41 12.80 -7.54
CA TYR A 46 -4.24 13.24 -8.65
C TYR A 46 -5.03 12.13 -9.34
N ARG A 47 -4.86 10.86 -8.96
CA ARG A 47 -5.52 9.75 -9.65
C ARG A 47 -6.65 9.14 -8.82
N THR A 48 -7.33 8.16 -9.39
CA THR A 48 -8.56 7.63 -8.82
C THR A 48 -8.29 6.90 -7.51
N PHE A 49 -8.93 7.34 -6.45
CA PHE A 49 -8.82 6.77 -5.11
C PHE A 49 -9.99 5.83 -4.80
N TYR A 50 -9.66 4.62 -4.32
CA TYR A 50 -10.64 3.62 -3.90
C TYR A 50 -10.43 3.29 -2.41
N ARG A 51 -11.48 3.46 -1.61
CA ARG A 51 -11.55 2.84 -0.27
C ARG A 51 -11.95 1.38 -0.46
N LEU A 52 -11.18 0.46 0.13
CA LEU A 52 -11.43 -0.97 0.01
C LEU A 52 -11.95 -1.54 1.34
N GLU A 53 -11.34 -1.15 2.46
CA GLU A 53 -11.71 -1.63 3.80
C GLU A 53 -11.71 -0.47 4.80
N SER A 54 -12.74 -0.42 5.65
CA SER A 54 -12.99 0.69 6.57
C SER A 54 -12.41 0.44 7.96
N PRO A 55 -11.68 1.42 8.56
CA PRO A 55 -11.20 1.32 9.95
C PRO A 55 -12.34 1.39 10.97
N PHE A 56 -13.56 1.74 10.55
CA PHE A 56 -14.74 1.80 11.41
C PHE A 56 -15.53 0.48 11.44
N GLU A 57 -15.19 -0.46 10.56
CA GLU A 57 -15.93 -1.71 10.37
C GLU A 57 -15.06 -2.94 10.66
N SER A 58 -13.73 -2.84 10.54
CA SER A 58 -12.84 -3.98 10.75
C SER A 58 -11.44 -3.59 11.24
N ASN A 59 -10.67 -4.60 11.67
CA ASN A 59 -9.28 -4.44 12.12
C ASN A 59 -8.28 -4.28 10.97
N THR A 60 -8.68 -4.64 9.75
CA THR A 60 -7.91 -4.45 8.53
C THR A 60 -8.41 -3.23 7.78
N VAL A 61 -7.49 -2.48 7.19
CA VAL A 61 -7.79 -1.23 6.49
C VAL A 61 -7.03 -1.25 5.19
N ALA A 62 -7.70 -0.86 4.12
CA ALA A 62 -7.08 -0.85 2.81
C ALA A 62 -7.66 0.24 1.93
N TRP A 63 -6.78 0.85 1.15
CA TRP A 63 -7.15 1.76 0.08
C TRP A 63 -6.11 1.73 -1.03
N MET A 64 -6.49 2.17 -2.22
CA MET A 64 -5.58 2.19 -3.35
C MET A 64 -5.81 3.38 -4.28
N PHE A 65 -4.80 3.65 -5.09
CA PHE A 65 -4.80 4.65 -6.15
C PHE A 65 -4.54 3.97 -7.48
N VAL A 66 -5.28 4.32 -8.53
CA VAL A 66 -5.13 3.73 -9.87
C VAL A 66 -4.98 4.82 -10.92
N SER A 67 -4.02 4.67 -11.84
CA SER A 67 -3.81 5.60 -12.94
C SER A 67 -5.00 5.61 -13.92
N PRO A 68 -5.23 6.69 -14.68
CA PRO A 68 -6.40 6.81 -15.55
C PRO A 68 -6.43 5.78 -16.69
N ASP A 69 -5.26 5.34 -17.14
CA ASP A 69 -5.08 4.28 -18.14
C ASP A 69 -5.03 2.87 -17.51
N GLN A 70 -5.28 2.78 -16.20
CA GLN A 70 -5.25 1.55 -15.41
C GLN A 70 -3.90 0.80 -15.48
N LYS A 71 -2.81 1.44 -15.91
CA LYS A 71 -1.49 0.80 -16.02
C LYS A 71 -0.70 0.78 -14.72
N GLU A 72 -1.05 1.61 -13.75
CA GLU A 72 -0.35 1.66 -12.48
C GLU A 72 -1.35 1.67 -11.33
N ALA A 73 -1.03 0.93 -10.27
CA ALA A 73 -1.81 0.93 -9.05
C ALA A 73 -0.92 0.91 -7.82
N LEU A 74 -1.34 1.62 -6.77
CA LEU A 74 -0.65 1.66 -5.49
C LEU A 74 -1.62 1.34 -4.37
N LEU A 75 -1.44 0.16 -3.78
CA LEU A 75 -2.26 -0.37 -2.69
C LEU A 75 -1.56 -0.13 -1.35
N PHE A 76 -2.33 0.35 -0.38
CA PHE A 76 -1.94 0.44 1.01
C PHE A 76 -2.83 -0.48 1.83
N THR A 77 -2.22 -1.33 2.64
CA THR A 77 -2.92 -2.20 3.59
C THR A 77 -2.38 -1.99 5.00
N PHE A 78 -3.27 -2.08 5.98
CA PHE A 78 -2.95 -1.85 7.38
C PHE A 78 -3.67 -2.87 8.27
N VAL A 79 -3.03 -3.22 9.39
CA VAL A 79 -3.63 -3.97 10.49
C VAL A 79 -3.49 -3.14 11.76
N ILE A 80 -4.60 -2.88 12.44
CA ILE A 80 -4.62 -2.02 13.64
C ILE A 80 -4.06 -2.80 14.84
N LEU A 81 -4.67 -3.93 15.19
CA LEU A 81 -4.26 -4.79 16.29
C LEU A 81 -3.73 -6.13 15.78
N GLY A 82 -2.54 -6.52 16.26
CA GLY A 82 -1.98 -7.83 16.03
C GLY A 82 -2.79 -8.90 16.78
N ALA A 83 -2.84 -10.10 16.23
CA ALA A 83 -3.43 -11.26 16.90
C ALA A 83 -2.40 -12.39 16.99
N VAL A 84 -2.49 -13.19 18.05
CA VAL A 84 -1.62 -14.36 18.24
C VAL A 84 -1.96 -15.46 17.22
N GLN A 85 -3.26 -15.62 16.93
CA GLN A 85 -3.78 -16.54 15.91
C GLN A 85 -4.71 -15.77 14.96
N PRO A 86 -4.15 -14.99 14.03
CA PRO A 86 -4.92 -14.19 13.10
C PRO A 86 -5.58 -15.07 12.04
N GLU A 87 -6.81 -14.71 11.67
CA GLU A 87 -7.46 -15.31 10.51
C GLU A 87 -6.78 -14.85 9.21
N PRO A 88 -6.66 -15.75 8.21
CA PRO A 88 -6.36 -15.38 6.83
C PRO A 88 -7.17 -14.18 6.34
N HIS A 89 -6.49 -13.13 5.86
CA HIS A 89 -7.16 -11.96 5.27
C HIS A 89 -6.79 -11.75 3.81
N ILE A 90 -7.81 -11.47 3.01
CA ILE A 90 -7.70 -11.24 1.57
C ILE A 90 -8.25 -9.85 1.26
N THR A 91 -7.41 -9.00 0.68
CA THR A 91 -7.83 -7.68 0.21
C THR A 91 -8.12 -7.75 -1.29
N LYS A 92 -9.36 -7.47 -1.68
CA LYS A 92 -9.76 -7.37 -3.09
C LYS A 92 -9.50 -5.96 -3.60
N LEU A 93 -8.87 -5.85 -4.76
CA LEU A 93 -8.55 -4.57 -5.38
C LEU A 93 -9.74 -4.06 -6.21
N ALA A 94 -9.66 -2.81 -6.66
CA ALA A 94 -10.68 -2.16 -7.47
C ALA A 94 -10.07 -1.27 -8.55
N GLY A 95 -10.82 -1.02 -9.63
CA GLY A 95 -10.47 -0.04 -10.65
C GLY A 95 -9.39 -0.47 -11.65
N LEU A 96 -8.97 -1.73 -11.64
CA LEU A 96 -8.00 -2.30 -12.58
C LEU A 96 -8.67 -2.72 -13.90
N ASP A 97 -7.86 -2.91 -14.94
CA ASP A 97 -8.31 -3.49 -16.20
C ASP A 97 -8.32 -5.03 -16.08
N PRO A 98 -9.47 -5.71 -16.20
CA PRO A 98 -9.55 -7.16 -16.06
C PRO A 98 -8.76 -7.93 -17.12
N GLN A 99 -8.41 -7.31 -18.25
CA GLN A 99 -7.66 -7.96 -19.33
C GLN A 99 -6.14 -7.75 -19.23
N GLN A 100 -5.68 -6.90 -18.31
CA GLN A 100 -4.25 -6.64 -18.14
C GLN A 100 -3.60 -7.57 -17.12
N THR A 101 -2.32 -7.83 -17.32
CA THR A 101 -1.45 -8.48 -16.34
C THR A 101 -0.64 -7.42 -15.62
N TYR A 102 -0.66 -7.45 -14.28
CA TYR A 102 0.07 -6.52 -13.43
C TYR A 102 1.26 -7.22 -12.77
N VAL A 103 2.41 -6.55 -12.77
CA VAL A 103 3.63 -6.97 -12.08
C VAL A 103 3.75 -6.19 -10.77
N GLU A 104 3.85 -6.89 -9.64
CA GLU A 104 4.23 -6.30 -8.37
C GLU A 104 5.75 -6.03 -8.35
N THR A 105 6.16 -4.78 -8.24
CA THR A 105 7.58 -4.42 -8.45
C THR A 105 8.54 -4.99 -7.43
N ASP A 106 8.09 -5.23 -6.20
CA ASP A 106 8.96 -5.69 -5.12
C ASP A 106 9.22 -7.21 -5.20
N THR A 107 8.31 -7.96 -5.81
CA THR A 107 8.36 -9.44 -5.85
C THR A 107 8.49 -10.00 -7.26
N ASN A 108 8.27 -9.18 -8.29
CA ASN A 108 8.11 -9.57 -9.70
C ASN A 108 7.00 -10.61 -9.94
N LYS A 109 6.07 -10.77 -8.99
CA LYS A 109 4.90 -11.64 -9.19
C LYS A 109 3.93 -10.97 -10.16
N MET A 110 3.31 -11.80 -11.00
CA MET A 110 2.34 -11.39 -11.99
C MET A 110 0.94 -11.81 -11.56
N TYR A 111 -0.03 -10.93 -11.79
CA TYR A 111 -1.44 -11.16 -11.46
C TYR A 111 -2.32 -10.66 -12.59
N GLY A 112 -3.43 -11.36 -12.85
CA GLY A 112 -4.50 -10.80 -13.69
C GLY A 112 -5.19 -9.64 -12.98
N GLY A 113 -5.62 -8.62 -13.72
CA GLY A 113 -6.44 -7.54 -13.14
C GLY A 113 -7.78 -8.07 -12.62
N ASP A 114 -8.36 -9.05 -13.31
CA ASP A 114 -9.52 -9.82 -12.88
C ASP A 114 -9.24 -10.62 -11.61
N GLU A 115 -8.08 -11.30 -11.54
CA GLU A 115 -7.60 -12.04 -10.37
C GLU A 115 -7.50 -11.13 -9.13
N LEU A 116 -6.84 -9.97 -9.27
CA LEU A 116 -6.68 -9.00 -8.19
C LEU A 116 -8.02 -8.43 -7.69
N MET A 117 -9.01 -8.26 -8.58
CA MET A 117 -10.32 -7.73 -8.20
C MET A 117 -11.28 -8.80 -7.67
N GLN A 118 -11.22 -10.03 -8.18
CA GLN A 118 -12.17 -11.10 -7.81
C GLN A 118 -11.64 -12.00 -6.69
N LEU A 119 -10.38 -12.43 -6.80
CA LEU A 119 -9.72 -13.29 -5.82
C LEU A 119 -9.01 -12.46 -4.75
N GLY A 120 -8.36 -11.36 -5.12
CA GLY A 120 -7.65 -10.48 -4.19
C GLY A 120 -6.24 -10.94 -3.82
N LEU A 121 -5.59 -10.17 -2.95
CA LEU A 121 -4.26 -10.44 -2.44
C LEU A 121 -4.31 -10.93 -1.00
N TYR A 122 -3.57 -12.00 -0.76
CA TYR A 122 -3.44 -12.57 0.57
C TYR A 122 -2.37 -11.84 1.38
N THR A 123 -2.71 -11.42 2.61
CA THR A 123 -1.75 -10.75 3.51
C THR A 123 -0.79 -11.78 4.11
N THR A 124 0.42 -11.92 3.55
CA THR A 124 1.49 -12.77 4.09
C THR A 124 2.81 -12.02 4.31
N PRO A 125 3.58 -12.32 5.37
CA PRO A 125 3.21 -13.18 6.51
C PRO A 125 2.12 -12.52 7.38
N VAL A 126 1.35 -13.33 8.10
CA VAL A 126 0.35 -12.78 9.01
C VAL A 126 1.04 -12.08 10.16
N GLN A 127 0.84 -10.77 10.29
CA GLN A 127 1.59 -9.95 11.22
C GLN A 127 0.99 -10.04 12.62
N THR A 128 1.83 -10.37 13.60
CA THR A 128 1.43 -10.53 15.01
C THR A 128 1.63 -9.26 15.83
N SER A 129 2.29 -8.23 15.27
CA SER A 129 2.47 -6.93 15.92
C SER A 129 1.32 -5.97 15.60
N ASP A 130 1.03 -5.06 16.53
CA ASP A 130 0.11 -3.95 16.31
C ASP A 130 0.62 -2.97 15.26
N PHE A 131 -0.30 -2.24 14.65
CA PHE A 131 -0.06 -1.10 13.76
C PHE A 131 0.92 -1.40 12.64
N THR A 132 0.55 -2.37 11.80
CA THR A 132 1.39 -2.76 10.67
C THR A 132 0.85 -2.21 9.36
N ALA A 133 1.77 -1.99 8.43
CA ALA A 133 1.45 -1.46 7.11
C ALA A 133 2.25 -2.18 6.03
N GLN A 134 1.61 -2.41 4.89
CA GLN A 134 2.28 -2.80 3.65
C GLN A 134 1.82 -1.87 2.52
N VAL A 135 2.72 -1.64 1.57
CA VAL A 135 2.48 -0.79 0.41
C VAL A 135 2.95 -1.58 -0.79
N HIS A 136 2.06 -1.80 -1.75
CA HIS A 136 2.30 -2.61 -2.94
C HIS A 136 2.11 -1.74 -4.17
N TYR A 137 3.12 -1.73 -5.05
CA TYR A 137 3.05 -1.04 -6.33
C TYR A 137 2.95 -2.06 -7.46
N PHE A 138 1.95 -1.86 -8.30
CA PHE A 138 1.63 -2.70 -9.44
C PHE A 138 1.79 -1.89 -10.72
N LYS A 139 2.41 -2.50 -11.73
CA LYS A 139 2.52 -1.93 -13.06
C LYS A 139 2.07 -2.94 -14.10
N ALA A 140 1.23 -2.51 -15.04
CA ALA A 140 0.82 -3.33 -16.16
C ALA A 140 2.05 -3.76 -16.97
N LYS A 141 2.05 -5.02 -17.38
CA LYS A 141 3.08 -5.58 -18.25
C LYS A 141 2.92 -4.98 -19.64
N ASP A 142 4.04 -4.51 -20.21
CA ASP A 142 4.12 -4.02 -21.59
C ASP A 142 3.78 -5.11 -22.63
#